data_AF-A0A6A7A6K5-F1
#
_entry.id   AF-A0A6A7A6K5-F1
#
_cell.length_a   1.000
_cell.length_b   1.000
_cell.length_c   1.000
_cell.angle_alpha   90.00
_cell.angle_beta   90.00
_cell.angle_gamma   90.00
#
_symmetry.space_group_name_H-M   'P 1'
#
loop_
_entity.id
_entity.type
_entity.pdbx_description
1 polymer ?
#
loop_
_entity_poly.entity_id
_entity_poly.type
_entity_poly.pdbx_seq_one_letter_code
_entity_poly.pdbx_strand_id
1 'polypeptide(L)' 'MDPQVLQSLLNLPCLPTLQPVPLLGFRIKMWGICSTLVPSPSKKVTGHVWGLRWKSSLSG' A
#
# COMPACT_ATOMS: atom_id res chain seq x y z
N MET A 1 -5.98 2.47 -5.07
CA MET A 1 -5.09 1.36 -5.46
C MET A 1 -5.97 0.14 -5.68
N ASP A 2 -5.80 -0.55 -6.81
CA ASP A 2 -6.66 -1.67 -7.20
C ASP A 2 -6.05 -3.01 -6.72
N PRO A 3 -6.78 -3.84 -5.97
CA PRO A 3 -6.33 -5.17 -5.56
C PRO A 3 -5.90 -6.08 -6.73
N GLN A 4 -6.54 -5.99 -7.89
CA GLN A 4 -6.21 -6.83 -9.05
C GLN A 4 -4.84 -6.46 -9.62
N VAL A 5 -4.53 -5.16 -9.67
CA VAL A 5 -3.21 -4.67 -10.09
C VAL A 5 -2.13 -5.18 -9.13
N LEU A 6 -2.37 -5.14 -7.82
CA LEU A 6 -1.43 -5.66 -6.83
C LEU A 6 -1.22 -7.18 -6.96
N GLN A 7 -2.29 -7.94 -7.16
CA GLN A 7 -2.21 -9.40 -7.35
C GLN A 7 -1.33 -9.75 -8.55
N SER A 8 -1.58 -9.11 -9.69
CA SER A 8 -0.85 -9.35 -10.93
C SER A 8 0.61 -8.89 -10.84
N LEU A 9 0.87 -7.69 -10.33
CA LEU A 9 2.23 -7.14 -10.23
C LEU A 9 3.12 -7.93 -9.27
N LEU A 10 2.55 -8.46 -8.19
CA LEU A 10 3.30 -9.15 -7.14
C LEU A 10 3.15 -10.68 -7.19
N ASN A 11 2.47 -11.21 -8.23
CA ASN A 11 2.17 -12.63 -8.41
C ASN A 11 1.55 -13.28 -7.14
N LEU A 12 0.58 -12.60 -6.53
CA LEU A 12 -0.05 -13.10 -5.30
C LEU A 12 -0.96 -14.30 -5.61
N PRO A 13 -0.96 -15.33 -4.76
CA PRO A 13 -1.78 -16.53 -4.98
C PRO A 13 -3.28 -16.26 -4.85
N CYS A 14 -3.67 -15.14 -4.23
CA CYS A 14 -5.04 -14.70 -4.08
C CYS A 14 -5.12 -13.17 -4.10
N LEU A 15 -6.34 -12.67 -4.33
CA LEU A 15 -6.62 -11.23 -4.32
C LEU A 15 -6.39 -10.65 -2.91
N PRO A 16 -5.55 -9.62 -2.73
CA PRO A 16 -5.28 -9.07 -1.41
C PRO A 16 -6.51 -8.33 -0.86
N THR A 17 -6.84 -8.58 0.40
CA THR A 17 -7.86 -7.81 1.11
C THR A 17 -7.26 -6.48 1.59
N LEU A 18 -7.65 -5.39 0.94
CA LEU A 18 -7.25 -4.03 1.32
C LEU A 18 -8.14 -3.49 2.43
N GLN A 19 -7.52 -2.97 3.50
CA GLN A 19 -8.23 -2.32 4.62
C GLN A 19 -7.95 -0.81 4.59
N PRO A 20 -8.97 0.06 4.55
CA PRO A 20 -8.76 1.50 4.55
C PRO A 20 -8.18 1.96 5.89
N VAL A 21 -7.16 2.81 5.85
CA VAL A 21 -6.51 3.33 7.06
C VAL A 21 -6.19 4.82 6.92
N PRO A 22 -6.39 5.62 7.98
CA PRO A 22 -5.91 6.99 8.00
C PRO A 22 -4.39 7.05 8.24
N LEU A 23 -3.67 7.81 7.42
CA LEU A 23 -2.27 8.20 7.62
C LEU A 23 -2.21 9.68 8.03
N LEU A 24 -1.68 9.93 9.23
CA LEU A 24 -1.52 11.27 9.80
C LEU A 24 -0.14 11.85 9.46
N GLY A 25 -0.05 13.17 9.34
CA GLY A 25 1.22 13.87 9.11
C GLY A 25 1.70 13.86 7.67
N PHE A 26 0.85 13.46 6.71
CA PHE A 26 1.19 13.40 5.29
C PHE A 26 0.13 14.07 4.41
N ARG A 27 0.55 14.45 3.21
CA ARG A 27 -0.34 14.80 2.09
C ARG A 27 0.11 14.09 0.82
N ILE A 28 -0.82 13.88 -0.11
CA ILE A 28 -0.51 13.38 -1.45
C ILE A 28 0.01 14.55 -2.31
N LYS A 29 1.12 14.33 -3.02
CA LYS A 29 1.61 15.21 -4.08
C LYS A 29 1.69 14.41 -5.38
N MET A 30 1.19 14.98 -6.47
CA MET A 30 1.26 14.37 -7.81
C MET A 30 2.50 14.86 -8.55
N TRP A 31 3.28 13.93 -9.10
CA TRP A 31 4.41 14.16 -10.01
C TRP A 31 4.08 13.48 -11.35
N GLY A 32 3.40 14.21 -12.23
CA GLY A 32 2.79 13.63 -13.42
C GLY A 32 1.73 12.59 -13.04
N ILE A 33 1.88 11.38 -13.57
CA ILE A 33 0.94 10.26 -13.31
C ILE A 33 1.20 9.55 -11.96
N CYS A 34 2.34 9.82 -11.32
CA CYS A 34 2.72 9.17 -10.08
C CYS A 34 2.32 10.00 -8.87
N SER A 35 1.73 9.35 -7.86
CA SER A 35 1.49 9.99 -6.55
C SER A 35 2.61 9.66 -5.58
N THR A 36 2.95 10.61 -4.71
CA THR A 36 3.89 10.43 -3.60
C THR A 36 3.33 11.00 -2.31
N LEU A 37 3.74 10.43 -1.17
CA LEU A 37 3.49 11.00 0.15
C LEU A 37 4.59 12.00 0.49
N VAL A 38 4.20 13.18 1.00
CA VAL A 38 5.14 14.17 1.52
C VAL A 38 4.75 14.58 2.94
N PRO A 39 5.73 14.88 3.82
CA PRO A 39 5.44 15.33 5.18
C PRO A 39 4.56 16.58 5.21
N SER A 40 3.55 16.55 6.07
CA SER A 40 2.59 17.62 6.25
C SER A 40 1.88 17.45 7.61
N PRO A 41 2.47 17.96 8.72
CA PRO A 41 2.07 17.61 10.09
C PRO A 41 0.58 17.77 10.44
N SER A 42 -0.10 18.74 9.84
CA SER A 42 -1.52 19.03 10.07
C SER A 42 -2.48 18.33 9.10
N LYS A 43 -1.98 17.45 8.22
CA LYS A 43 -2.77 16.80 7.18
C LYS A 43 -2.91 15.31 7.46
N LYS A 44 -3.98 14.76 6.89
CA LYS A 44 -4.35 13.36 6.95
C LYS A 44 -4.72 12.91 5.53
N VAL A 45 -4.31 11.70 5.19
CA VAL A 45 -4.69 11.05 3.93
C VAL A 45 -5.27 9.68 4.24
N THR A 46 -6.20 9.20 3.41
CA THR A 46 -6.74 7.85 3.53
C THR A 46 -6.00 6.94 2.56
N GLY A 47 -5.31 5.94 3.09
CA GLY A 47 -4.64 4.89 2.34
C GLY A 47 -5.33 3.55 2.53
N HIS A 48 -4.71 2.50 2.01
CA HIS A 48 -5.09 1.12 2.28
C HIS A 48 -3.86 0.34 2.76
N VAL A 49 -4.06 -0.57 3.71
CA VAL A 49 -3.05 -1.53 4.16
C VAL A 49 -3.49 -2.94 3.83
N TRP A 50 -2.51 -3.81 3.63
CA TRP A 50 -2.72 -5.24 3.43
C TRP A 50 -1.56 -6.00 4.07
N GLY A 51 -1.87 -7.16 4.66
CA GLY A 51 -0.89 -8.03 5.32
C GLY A 51 -0.29 -9.06 4.38
N LEU A 52 1.04 -9.10 4.30
CA LEU A 52 1.81 -10.16 3.66
C LEU A 52 2.30 -11.15 4.71
N ARG A 53 2.10 -12.45 4.49
CA ARG A 53 2.80 -13.50 5.24
C ARG A 53 4.08 -13.83 4.50
N TRP A 54 5.22 -13.38 5.02
CA TRP A 54 6.52 -13.86 4.57
C TRP A 54 6.71 -15.31 5.04
N LYS A 55 6.90 -16.25 4.12
CA LYS A 55 7.40 -17.58 4.47
C LYS A 55 8.92 -17.50 4.44
N SER A 56 9.57 -17.49 5.60
CA SER A 56 10.99 -17.79 5.69
C SER A 56 11.18 -19.28 5.40
N SER A 57 11.82 -19.60 4.28
CA SER A 57 12.34 -20.94 4.02
C SER A 57 13.56 -21.17 4.91
N LEU A 58 13.34 -21.69 6.11
CA LEU A 58 14.34 -22.54 6.76
C LEU A 58 13.95 -23.97 6.45
N SER A 59 14.48 -24.47 5.33
CA SER A 59 14.54 -25.88 4.99
C SER A 59 16.01 -26.28 5.07
N GLY A 60 16.34 -27.14 6.04
CA GLY A 60 17.69 -27.64 6.29
C GLY A 60 17.83 -28.02 7.75
#